data_AF-A0A0B4X8V6-F1
#
_entry.id   AF-A0A0B4X8V6-F1
#
_cell.length_a   1.000
_cell.length_b   1.000
_cell.length_c   1.000
_cell.angle_alpha   90.00
_cell.angle_beta   90.00
_cell.angle_gamma   90.00
#
_symmetry.space_group_name_H-M   'P 1'
#
loop_
_entity.id
_entity.type
_entity.pdbx_description
1 polymer ?
#
loop_
_entity_poly.entity_id
_entity_poly.type
_entity_poly.pdbx_seq_one_letter_code
_entity_poly.pdbx_strand_id
1 'polypeptide(L)' 'MPTLLRLLAVLAMIAGAIYGGMVALVTFVEPQPRDVTIRIPSERINPPATGTIKPAKK' A
#
# COMPACT_ATOMS: atom_id res chain seq x y z
N MET A 1 8.38 -7.87 44.79
CA MET A 1 8.44 -8.59 43.49
C MET A 1 8.25 -7.56 42.37
N PRO A 2 9.25 -7.27 41.52
CA PRO A 2 9.14 -6.21 40.51
C PRO A 2 8.27 -6.66 39.33
N THR A 3 6.96 -6.39 39.41
CA THR A 3 5.96 -6.75 38.39
C THR A 3 6.04 -5.87 37.14
N LEU A 4 6.39 -4.60 37.30
CA LEU A 4 6.54 -3.65 36.19
C LEU A 4 7.71 -4.02 35.27
N LEU A 5 8.85 -4.44 35.83
CA LEU A 5 10.00 -4.87 35.02
C LEU A 5 9.66 -6.12 34.20
N ARG A 6 8.92 -7.06 34.78
CA ARG A 6 8.43 -8.25 34.05
C ARG A 6 7.51 -7.87 32.89
N LEU A 7 6.59 -6.93 33.12
CA LEU A 7 5.72 -6.41 32.06
C LEU A 7 6.53 -5.77 30.93
N LEU A 8 7.48 -4.89 31.27
CA LEU A 8 8.34 -4.23 30.28
C LEU A 8 9.21 -5.22 29.50
N ALA A 9 9.74 -6.26 30.16
CA ALA A 9 10.52 -7.30 29.49
C ALA A 9 9.67 -8.05 28.45
N VAL A 10 8.41 -8.36 28.77
CA VAL A 10 7.48 -8.98 27.83
C VAL A 10 7.20 -8.04 26.64
N LEU A 11 6.93 -6.77 26.90
CA LEU A 11 6.70 -5.79 25.83
C LEU A 11 7.93 -5.62 24.92
N ALA A 12 9.12 -5.54 25.50
CA ALA A 12 10.37 -5.46 24.75
C ALA A 12 10.60 -6.69 23.87
N MET A 13 10.27 -7.88 24.37
CA MET A 13 10.35 -9.12 23.60
C MET A 13 9.37 -9.10 22.41
N ILE A 14 8.13 -8.67 22.63
CA ILE A 14 7.12 -8.57 21.56
C ILE A 14 7.54 -7.54 20.51
N ALA A 15 7.94 -6.34 20.94
CA ALA A 15 8.39 -5.28 20.06
C ALA A 15 9.64 -5.72 19.27
N GLY A 16 10.58 -6.37 19.93
CA GLY A 16 11.78 -6.93 19.30
C GLY A 16 11.45 -8.02 18.28
N ALA A 17 10.49 -8.90 18.56
CA ALA A 17 10.05 -9.92 17.62
C ALA A 17 9.36 -9.31 16.38
N ILE A 18 8.50 -8.31 16.58
CA ILE A 18 7.83 -7.60 15.46
C ILE A 18 8.87 -6.87 14.60
N TYR A 19 9.75 -6.08 15.24
CA TYR A 19 10.77 -5.33 14.53
C TYR A 19 11.78 -6.25 13.85
N GLY A 20 12.23 -7.30 14.53
CA GLY A 20 13.10 -8.33 13.96
C GLY A 20 12.45 -9.04 12.77
N GLY A 21 11.15 -9.35 12.85
CA GLY A 21 10.39 -9.87 11.72
C GLY A 21 10.36 -8.92 10.54
N MET A 22 10.11 -7.63 10.79
CA MET A 22 10.14 -6.61 9.73
C MET A 22 11.52 -6.51 9.07
N VAL A 23 12.59 -6.45 9.88
CA VAL A 23 13.97 -6.41 9.37
C VAL A 23 14.27 -7.66 8.54
N ALA A 24 13.93 -8.85 9.04
CA ALA A 24 14.15 -10.10 8.32
C ALA A 24 13.43 -10.13 6.96
N LEU A 25 12.17 -9.65 6.91
CA LEU A 25 11.45 -9.54 5.64
C LEU A 25 12.16 -8.60 4.67
N VAL A 26 12.60 -7.43 5.13
CA VAL A 26 13.28 -6.45 4.27
C VAL A 26 14.62 -6.96 3.76
N THR A 27 15.38 -7.69 4.57
CA THR A 27 16.73 -8.14 4.21
C THR A 27 16.76 -9.44 3.43
N PHE A 28 15.82 -10.35 3.67
CA PHE A 28 15.86 -11.71 3.12
C PHE A 28 14.76 -12.01 2.09
N VAL A 29 13.77 -11.12 1.91
CA VAL A 29 12.69 -11.32 0.94
C VAL A 29 12.81 -10.32 -0.20
N GLU A 30 12.90 -10.84 -1.42
CA GLU A 30 12.84 -10.05 -2.64
C GLU A 30 11.39 -9.84 -3.08
N PRO A 31 10.91 -8.58 -3.23
CA PRO A 31 9.58 -8.30 -3.75
C PRO A 31 9.46 -8.71 -5.21
N GLN A 32 8.43 -9.51 -5.55
CA GLN A 32 8.15 -9.88 -6.94
C GLN A 32 7.38 -8.75 -7.65
N PRO A 33 7.92 -8.19 -8.75
CA PRO A 33 7.16 -7.24 -9.56
C PRO A 33 6.01 -7.96 -10.26
N ARG A 34 4.84 -7.34 -10.28
CA ARG A 34 3.67 -7.84 -11.02
C ARG A 34 3.16 -6.77 -11.96
N ASP A 35 2.76 -7.19 -13.15
CA ASP A 35 2.09 -6.29 -14.08
C ASP A 35 0.72 -5.90 -13.51
N VAL A 36 0.47 -4.59 -13.45
CA VAL A 36 -0.82 -4.03 -13.00
C VAL A 36 -1.44 -3.30 -14.18
N THR A 37 -2.49 -3.90 -14.77
CA THR A 37 -3.27 -3.22 -15.81
C THR A 37 -4.27 -2.27 -15.17
N ILE A 38 -4.03 -0.97 -15.29
CA ILE A 38 -5.02 0.05 -14.95
C ILE A 38 -5.86 0.37 -16.18
N ARG A 39 -7.18 0.30 -16.05
CA ARG A 39 -8.09 0.77 -17.09
C ARG A 39 -8.05 2.30 -17.11
N ILE A 40 -7.46 2.88 -18.14
CA ILE A 40 -7.43 4.34 -18.31
C ILE A 40 -8.79 4.77 -18.89
N PRO A 41 -9.53 5.67 -18.22
CA PRO A 41 -10.76 6.23 -18.77
C PRO A 41 -10.51 6.96 -20.09
N SER A 42 -11.39 6.76 -21.07
CA SER A 42 -11.25 7.32 -22.42
C SER A 42 -11.23 8.85 -22.42
N GLU A 43 -11.87 9.48 -21.43
CA GLU A 43 -11.88 10.93 -21.23
C GLU A 43 -10.48 11.50 -20.97
N ARG A 44 -9.54 10.69 -20.48
CA ARG A 44 -8.15 11.09 -20.22
C ARG A 44 -7.23 10.90 -21.43
N ILE A 45 -7.56 9.99 -22.34
CA ILE A 45 -6.74 9.66 -23.52
C ILE A 45 -7.21 10.47 -24.73
N ASN A 46 -8.52 10.63 -24.88
CA ASN A 46 -9.13 11.36 -25.98
C ASN A 46 -10.05 12.43 -25.39
N PRO A 47 -9.51 13.58 -24.97
CA PRO A 47 -10.35 14.70 -24.55
C PRO A 47 -11.33 15.01 -25.69
N PRO A 48 -12.63 15.19 -25.40
CA PRO A 48 -13.59 15.56 -26.42
C PRO A 48 -13.07 16.81 -27.12
N ALA A 49 -13.02 16.80 -28.46
CA ALA A 49 -12.68 17.98 -29.23
C ALA A 49 -13.62 19.10 -28.80
N THR A 50 -13.07 20.12 -28.12
CA THR A 50 -13.79 21.33 -27.72
C THR A 50 -14.40 21.94 -28.98
N GLY A 51 -15.68 21.66 -29.22
CA GLY A 51 -16.37 22.07 -30.45
C GLY A 51 -17.52 21.17 -30.93
N THR A 52 -17.67 19.93 -30.46
CA THR A 52 -18.82 19.07 -30.87
C THR A 52 -19.88 18.98 -29.78
N ILE A 53 -20.66 20.05 -29.65
CA ILE A 53 -21.93 20.02 -28.90
C ILE A 53 -22.86 19.04 -29.65
N LYS A 54 -23.02 17.82 -29.14
CA LYS A 54 -24.03 16.89 -29.63
C LYS A 54 -25.39 17.49 -29.25
N PRO A 55 -26.28 17.86 -30.19
CA PRO A 55 -27.58 18.38 -29.81
C PRO A 55 -28.34 17.27 -29.08
N ALA A 56 -28.83 17.58 -27.88
CA ALA A 56 -29.69 16.68 -27.14
C ALA A 56 -30.90 16.34 -28.03
N LYS A 57 -31.00 15.06 -28.39
CA LYS A 57 -32.13 14.55 -29.16
C LYS A 57 -33.38 14.64 -28.28
N LYS A 58 -34.34 15.46 -28.72
CA LYS A 58 -35.68 15.59 -28.14
C LYS A 58 -36.43 14.27 -28.11
#